data_AF-A0A962MAH6-F1
#
_entry.id   AF-A0A962MAH6-F1
#
_cell.length_a   1.000
_cell.length_b   1.000
_cell.length_c   1.000
_cell.angle_alpha   90.00
_cell.angle_beta   90.00
_cell.angle_gamma   90.00
#
_symmetry.space_group_name_H-M   'P 1'
#
loop_
_entity.id
_entity.type
_entity.pdbx_description
1 polymer ?
#
loop_
_entity_poly.entity_id
_entity_poly.type
_entity_poly.pdbx_seq_one_letter_code
_entity_poly.pdbx_strand_id
1 'polypeptide(L)'
;PHPWLGMMTTEMKGNLVIINLVDGCPAELAGVQAGDVVLAVNGQSTDDLATFYRLIRGLGPAGTDIPLTLLRHGETVDVVVHSVSRYDYLKKPGLH
;
A
#
# COMPACT_ATOMS: atom_id res chain seq x y z
N PRO A 1 10.28 4.95 12.37
CA PRO A 1 8.86 4.51 12.24
C PRO A 1 8.69 3.81 10.89
N HIS A 2 7.98 2.69 10.82
CA HIS A 2 7.79 1.97 9.55
C HIS A 2 6.78 2.69 8.65
N PRO A 3 7.03 2.74 7.33
CA PRO A 3 6.07 3.27 6.37
C PRO A 3 4.78 2.45 6.40
N TRP A 4 3.66 3.14 6.52
CA TRP A 4 2.32 2.57 6.48
C TRP A 4 1.48 3.28 5.44
N LEU A 5 0.79 2.50 4.62
CA LEU A 5 0.01 3.00 3.49
C LEU A 5 -1.48 3.11 3.79
N GLY A 6 -1.96 2.54 4.91
CA GLY A 6 -3.39 2.51 5.20
C GLY A 6 -4.18 1.52 4.35
N MET A 7 -3.54 0.43 3.94
CA MET A 7 -4.20 -0.65 3.21
C MET A 7 -3.86 -2.01 3.82
N MET A 8 -4.76 -2.96 3.63
CA MET A 8 -4.62 -4.34 4.04
C MET A 8 -4.41 -5.22 2.81
N THR A 9 -3.24 -5.84 2.73
CA THR A 9 -2.85 -6.71 1.61
C THR A 9 -2.77 -8.15 2.10
N THR A 10 -3.24 -9.09 1.28
CA THR A 10 -3.14 -10.52 1.54
C THR A 10 -2.62 -11.26 0.31
N GLU A 11 -2.10 -12.47 0.50
CA GLU A 11 -1.79 -13.37 -0.60
C GLU A 11 -3.01 -14.23 -0.92
N MET A 12 -3.48 -14.16 -2.16
CA MET A 12 -4.55 -15.01 -2.65
C MET A 12 -4.17 -15.60 -4.01
N LYS A 13 -4.09 -16.94 -4.07
CA LYS A 13 -3.73 -17.69 -5.29
C LYS A 13 -2.44 -17.20 -5.96
N GLY A 14 -1.42 -16.86 -5.15
CA GLY A 14 -0.12 -16.37 -5.63
C GLY A 14 -0.09 -14.89 -6.03
N ASN A 15 -1.14 -14.13 -5.73
CA ASN A 15 -1.20 -12.70 -6.01
C ASN A 15 -1.35 -11.90 -4.71
N LEU A 16 -0.74 -10.70 -4.68
CA LEU A 16 -0.92 -9.75 -3.59
C LEU A 16 -2.16 -8.90 -3.83
N VAL A 17 -3.23 -9.19 -3.10
CA VAL A 17 -4.52 -8.54 -3.28
C VAL A 17 -4.77 -7.57 -2.15
N ILE A 18 -5.19 -6.36 -2.50
CA ILE A 18 -5.64 -5.35 -1.55
C ILE A 18 -7.08 -5.69 -1.18
N ILE A 19 -7.30 -6.11 0.06
CA ILE A 19 -8.62 -6.57 0.52
C ILE A 19 -9.38 -5.51 1.29
N ASN A 20 -8.70 -4.50 1.80
CA ASN A 20 -9.34 -3.37 2.45
C ASN A 20 -8.44 -2.14 2.45
N LEU A 21 -9.07 -0.98 2.58
CA LEU A 21 -8.42 0.32 2.81
C LEU A 21 -8.89 0.88 4.14
N VAL A 22 -8.09 1.76 4.72
CA VAL A 22 -8.50 2.57 5.86
C VAL A 22 -8.94 3.92 5.32
N ASP A 23 -10.17 4.32 5.65
CA ASP A 23 -10.76 5.58 5.18
C ASP A 23 -9.88 6.79 5.55
N GLY A 24 -9.75 7.73 4.62
CA GLY A 24 -8.95 8.93 4.73
C GLY A 24 -7.44 8.68 4.85
N CYS A 25 -6.96 7.46 4.59
CA CYS A 25 -5.54 7.13 4.65
C CYS A 25 -4.84 7.23 3.29
N PRO A 26 -3.50 7.24 3.26
CA PRO A 26 -2.76 7.56 2.05
C PRO A 26 -3.10 6.71 0.83
N ALA A 27 -3.30 5.40 0.98
CA ALA A 27 -3.63 4.53 -0.13
C ALA A 27 -4.97 4.90 -0.78
N GLU A 28 -6.01 5.15 0.02
CA GLU A 28 -7.31 5.61 -0.50
C GLU A 28 -7.17 6.96 -1.21
N LEU A 29 -6.48 7.92 -0.58
CA LEU A 29 -6.25 9.26 -1.15
C LEU A 29 -5.43 9.21 -2.46
N ALA A 30 -4.55 8.21 -2.61
CA ALA A 30 -3.78 7.96 -3.81
C ALA A 30 -4.57 7.21 -4.89
N GLY A 31 -5.83 6.86 -4.63
CA GLY A 31 -6.71 6.19 -5.59
C GLY A 31 -6.52 4.68 -5.66
N VAL A 32 -5.88 4.05 -4.67
CA VAL A 32 -5.86 2.58 -4.50
C VAL A 32 -7.28 2.10 -4.20
N GLN A 33 -7.63 0.90 -4.67
CA GLN A 33 -8.95 0.29 -4.48
C GLN A 33 -8.84 -1.12 -3.91
N ALA A 34 -9.85 -1.53 -3.15
CA ALA A 34 -10.01 -2.93 -2.80
C ALA A 34 -10.25 -3.76 -4.07
N GLY A 35 -9.59 -4.90 -4.17
CA GLY A 35 -9.55 -5.74 -5.36
C GLY A 35 -8.36 -5.49 -6.27
N ASP A 36 -7.62 -4.38 -6.09
CA ASP A 36 -6.36 -4.18 -6.81
C ASP A 36 -5.35 -5.27 -6.45
N VAL A 37 -4.62 -5.73 -7.46
CA VAL A 37 -3.50 -6.65 -7.28
C VAL A 37 -2.19 -5.88 -7.38
N VAL A 38 -1.34 -5.96 -6.37
CA VAL A 38 -0.01 -5.34 -6.40
C VAL A 38 0.91 -6.18 -7.28
N LEU A 39 1.43 -5.57 -8.34
CA LEU A 39 2.41 -6.19 -9.24
C LEU A 39 3.83 -5.80 -8.88
N ALA A 40 4.07 -4.53 -8.54
CA ALA A 40 5.40 -4.02 -8.23
C ALA A 40 5.39 -2.87 -7.23
N VAL A 41 6.51 -2.71 -6.53
CA VAL A 41 6.84 -1.56 -5.69
C VAL A 41 8.10 -0.92 -6.25
N ASN A 42 8.02 0.37 -6.60
CA ASN A 42 9.14 1.12 -7.20
C ASN A 42 9.76 0.39 -8.42
N GLY A 43 8.89 -0.16 -9.29
CA GLY A 43 9.31 -0.91 -10.48
C GLY A 43 9.89 -2.31 -10.22
N GLN A 44 9.99 -2.75 -8.95
CA GLN A 44 10.45 -4.09 -8.60
C GLN A 44 9.26 -5.02 -8.33
N SER A 45 9.21 -6.18 -9.00
CA SER A 45 8.14 -7.17 -8.84
C SER A 45 7.96 -7.60 -7.40
N THR A 46 6.71 -7.81 -7.00
CA THR A 46 6.35 -8.32 -5.68
C THR A 46 5.52 -9.57 -5.81
N ASP A 47 6.15 -10.70 -5.54
CA ASP A 47 5.52 -12.01 -5.71
C ASP A 47 4.92 -12.54 -4.38
N ASP A 48 5.30 -11.91 -3.24
CA ASP A 48 4.90 -12.31 -1.89
C ASP A 48 4.90 -11.10 -0.91
N LEU A 49 4.21 -11.24 0.23
CA LEU A 49 4.03 -10.21 1.25
C LEU A 49 5.36 -9.83 1.89
N ALA A 50 6.26 -10.79 2.11
CA ALA A 50 7.54 -10.52 2.74
C ALA A 50 8.40 -9.62 1.84
N THR A 51 8.42 -9.87 0.54
CA THR A 51 9.06 -9.07 -0.50
C THR A 51 8.41 -7.71 -0.63
N PHE A 52 7.08 -7.66 -0.72
CA PHE A 52 6.32 -6.41 -0.73
C PHE A 52 6.70 -5.49 0.44
N TYR A 53 6.60 -5.99 1.69
CA TYR A 53 6.95 -5.18 2.85
C TYR A 53 8.45 -4.86 2.95
N ARG A 54 9.33 -5.73 2.46
CA ARG A 54 10.77 -5.47 2.41
C ARG A 54 11.09 -4.31 1.48
N LEU A 55 10.48 -4.26 0.29
CA LEU A 55 10.68 -3.19 -0.67
C LEU A 55 10.19 -1.85 -0.12
N ILE A 56 8.98 -1.79 0.43
CA ILE A 56 8.43 -0.56 1.02
C ILE A 56 9.33 -0.04 2.14
N ARG A 57 9.78 -0.91 3.05
CA ARG A 57 10.70 -0.52 4.12
C ARG A 57 12.08 -0.11 3.62
N GLY A 58 12.50 -0.64 2.47
CA GLY A 58 13.77 -0.29 1.82
C GLY A 58 13.78 1.11 1.22
N LEU A 59 12.62 1.66 0.85
CA LEU A 59 12.50 3.02 0.30
C LEU A 59 12.71 4.11 1.35
N GLY A 60 12.43 3.82 2.62
CA GLY A 60 12.69 4.76 3.71
C GLY A 60 11.75 4.62 4.90
N PRO A 61 11.82 5.57 5.85
CA PRO A 61 10.88 5.66 6.95
C PRO A 61 9.49 6.10 6.47
N ALA A 62 8.53 6.18 7.40
CA ALA A 62 7.29 6.92 7.17
C ALA A 62 7.57 8.36 6.68
N GLY A 63 6.72 8.86 5.77
CA GLY A 63 6.89 10.14 5.08
C GLY A 63 7.56 10.01 3.71
N THR A 64 7.79 8.79 3.23
CA THR A 64 8.37 8.52 1.91
C THR A 64 7.29 8.14 0.90
N ASP A 65 7.45 8.58 -0.35
CA ASP A 65 6.62 8.18 -1.48
C ASP A 65 6.90 6.74 -1.91
N ILE A 66 5.84 5.96 -2.05
CA ILE A 66 5.88 4.55 -2.41
C ILE A 66 5.16 4.38 -3.76
N PRO A 67 5.90 4.34 -4.88
CA PRO A 67 5.32 4.03 -6.18
C PRO A 67 4.85 2.59 -6.21
N LEU A 68 3.61 2.37 -6.62
CA LEU A 68 3.00 1.04 -6.79
C LEU A 68 2.52 0.88 -8.22
N THR A 69 2.74 -0.30 -8.78
CA THR A 69 2.11 -0.75 -10.02
C THR A 69 1.04 -1.77 -9.64
N LEU A 70 -0.20 -1.50 -10.00
CA LEU A 70 -1.38 -2.27 -9.65
C LEU A 70 -2.04 -2.85 -10.90
N LEU A 71 -2.68 -4.00 -10.78
CA LEU A 71 -3.61 -4.53 -11.77
C LEU A 71 -5.04 -4.29 -11.29
N ARG A 72 -5.82 -3.55 -12.08
CA ARG A 72 -7.21 -3.22 -11.83
C ARG A 72 -8.05 -3.55 -13.07
N HIS A 73 -9.01 -4.45 -12.93
CA HIS A 73 -9.89 -4.86 -14.03
C HIS A 73 -9.16 -5.29 -15.32
N GLY A 74 -7.95 -5.85 -15.20
CA GLY A 74 -7.13 -6.28 -16.33
C GLY A 74 -6.19 -5.22 -16.91
N GLU A 75 -6.23 -3.99 -16.39
CA GLU A 75 -5.36 -2.90 -16.79
C GLU A 75 -4.33 -2.57 -15.69
N THR A 76 -3.16 -2.12 -16.11
CA THR A 76 -2.12 -1.66 -15.19
C THR A 76 -2.37 -0.21 -14.79
N VAL A 77 -2.34 0.08 -13.50
CA VAL A 77 -2.50 1.41 -12.92
C VAL A 77 -1.29 1.71 -12.05
N ASP A 78 -0.59 2.80 -12.36
CA ASP A 78 0.50 3.30 -11.52
C ASP A 78 -0.01 4.37 -10.56
N VAL A 79 0.31 4.23 -9.28
CA VAL A 79 -0.03 5.21 -8.23
C VAL A 79 1.19 5.49 -7.37
N VAL A 80 1.25 6.68 -6.78
CA VAL A 80 2.26 7.03 -5.78
C VAL A 80 1.56 7.26 -4.46
N VAL A 81 1.91 6.46 -3.46
CA VAL A 81 1.30 6.55 -2.13
C VAL A 81 2.29 7.19 -1.15
N HIS A 82 1.94 8.34 -0.60
CA HIS A 82 2.77 9.01 0.41
C HIS A 82 2.62 8.31 1.77
N SER A 83 3.61 7.51 2.17
CA SER A 83 3.51 6.71 3.40
C SER A 83 3.49 7.59 4.66
N VAL A 84 2.80 7.13 5.71
CA VAL A 84 2.74 7.81 7.00
C VAL A 84 3.08 6.85 8.14
N SER A 85 3.26 7.34 9.37
CA SER A 85 3.36 6.44 10.51
C SER A 85 1.97 5.99 10.92
N ARG A 86 1.79 4.68 11.15
CA ARG A 86 0.53 4.15 11.69
C ARG A 86 0.15 4.80 13.03
N TYR A 87 1.12 5.25 13.82
CA TYR A 87 0.86 5.95 15.09
C TYR A 87 0.23 7.34 14.89
N ASP A 88 0.53 8.03 13.80
CA ASP A 88 -0.03 9.37 13.53
C ASP A 88 -1.54 9.30 13.28
N TYR A 89 -2.01 8.15 12.76
CA TYR A 89 -3.43 7.87 12.61
C TYR A 89 -4.08 7.46 13.93
N LEU A 90 -3.49 6.53 14.68
CA LEU A 90 -4.06 6.03 15.94
C LEU A 90 -4.10 7.08 17.06
N LYS A 91 -3.32 8.17 16.96
CA LYS A 91 -3.32 9.27 17.93
C LYS A 91 -4.34 10.36 17.64
N LYS A 92 -5.02 10.36 16.47
CA LYS A 92 -6.08 11.35 16.20
C LYS A 92 -7.29 11.03 17.08
N PRO A 93 -7.69 11.90 18.02
CA PRO A 93 -8.91 11.70 18.78
C PRO A 93 -10.09 11.98 17.84
N GLY A 94 -10.85 10.94 17.48
CA GLY A 94 -12.08 11.12 16.68
C GLY A 94 -12.23 10.24 15.45
N LEU A 95 -11.71 9.00 15.43
CA LEU A 95 -12.49 7.96 14.76
C LEU A 95 -13.62 7.56 15.71
N HIS A 96 -14.82 8.04 15.37
CA HIS A 96 -16.07 7.81 16.11
C HIS A 96 -16.40 6.32 16.26
#